data_AF-A0A9P5NB28-F1
#
_entry.id   AF-A0A9P5NB28-F1
#
_cell.length_a   1.000
_cell.length_b   1.000
_cell.length_c   1.000
_cell.angle_alpha   90.00
_cell.angle_beta   90.00
_cell.angle_gamma   90.00
#
_symmetry.space_group_name_H-M   'P 1'
#
loop_
_entity.id
_entity.type
_entity.pdbx_description
1 polymer ?
#
loop_
_entity_poly.entity_id
_entity_poly.type
_entity_poly.pdbx_seq_one_letter_code
_entity_poly.pdbx_strand_id
1 'polypeptide(L)' 'PCQFQEEDALVQLRREVDCITVALTGAGKMLTFWIPLLFNDNGIKIIITTLNLLGDKNKNELERLKISAVNLT' A
#
# COMPACT_ATOMS: atom_id res chain seq x y z
N PRO A 1 3.79 -11.20 7.00
CA PRO A 1 4.70 -10.09 6.61
C PRO A 1 6.11 -10.43 7.10
N CYS A 2 7.16 -9.88 6.49
CA CYS A 2 8.52 -9.95 7.03
C CYS A 2 8.89 -8.63 7.73
N GLN A 3 9.99 -8.63 8.48
CA GLN A 3 10.36 -7.54 9.39
C GLN A 3 10.28 -6.14 8.77
N PHE A 4 10.91 -5.91 7.60
CA PHE A 4 10.89 -4.57 7.00
C PHE A 4 9.48 -4.10 6.60
N GLN A 5 8.58 -5.04 6.24
CA GLN A 5 7.20 -4.71 5.88
C GLN A 5 6.39 -4.28 7.11
N GLU A 6 6.66 -4.91 8.27
CA GLU A 6 6.05 -4.56 9.54
C GLU A 6 6.56 -3.21 10.04
N GLU A 7 7.87 -2.99 9.99
CA GLU A 7 8.50 -1.72 10.37
C GLU A 7 7.97 -0.55 9.53
N ASP A 8 7.95 -0.69 8.21
CA ASP A 8 7.39 0.30 7.30
C ASP A 8 5.92 0.60 7.64
N ALA A 9 5.10 -0.45 7.83
CA ALA A 9 3.68 -0.26 8.11
C ALA A 9 3.45 0.46 9.45
N LEU A 10 4.22 0.13 10.49
CA LEU A 10 4.15 0.79 11.79
C LEU A 10 4.55 2.26 11.70
N VAL A 11 5.61 2.60 10.96
CA VAL A 11 6.01 4.00 10.75
C VAL A 11 4.89 4.78 10.06
N GLN A 12 4.30 4.22 8.99
CA GLN A 12 3.19 4.86 8.29
C GLN A 12 1.95 5.06 9.17
N LEU A 13 1.60 4.06 10.00
CA LEU A 13 0.43 4.12 10.88
C LEU A 13 0.60 5.13 12.03
N ARG A 14 1.83 5.33 12.53
CA ARG A 14 2.12 6.34 13.56
C ARG A 14 1.99 7.77 13.06
N ARG A 15 2.27 8.02 11.77
CA ARG A 15 2.18 9.35 11.13
C ARG A 15 3.04 10.42 11.79
N GLU A 16 4.15 10.02 12.40
CA GLU A 16 5.08 10.92 13.10
C GLU A 16 6.16 11.48 12.18
N VAL A 17 6.54 10.72 11.15
CA VAL A 17 7.62 11.03 10.21
C VAL A 17 7.31 10.48 8.82
N ASP A 18 7.99 11.03 7.81
CA ASP A 18 8.03 10.45 6.47
C ASP A 18 8.94 9.22 6.42
N CYS A 19 8.59 8.24 5.59
CA CYS A 19 9.33 6.99 5.43
C CYS A 19 9.79 6.78 3.98
N ILE A 20 11.05 6.37 3.81
CA ILE A 20 11.61 5.95 2.52
C ILE A 20 11.99 4.47 2.61
N THR A 21 11.34 3.64 1.81
CA THR A 21 11.57 2.19 1.80
C THR A 21 12.22 1.74 0.50
N VAL A 22 13.39 1.10 0.62
CA VAL A 22 14.17 0.58 -0.50
C VAL A 22 14.18 -0.94 -0.45
N ALA A 23 13.58 -1.59 -1.46
CA ALA A 23 13.53 -3.04 -1.56
C ALA A 23 13.53 -3.49 -3.03
N LEU A 24 14.12 -4.66 -3.28
CA LEU A 24 14.20 -5.27 -4.61
C LEU A 24 12.80 -5.58 -5.18
N THR A 25 12.69 -5.64 -6.50
CA THR A 25 11.50 -6.18 -7.15
C THR A 25 11.29 -7.63 -6.73
N GLY A 26 10.05 -8.00 -6.40
CA GLY A 26 9.73 -9.34 -5.88
C GLY A 26 9.87 -9.47 -4.36
N ALA A 27 10.49 -8.52 -3.66
CA ALA A 27 10.62 -8.56 -2.20
C ALA A 27 9.30 -8.28 -1.44
N GLY A 28 8.18 -8.12 -2.14
CA GLY A 28 6.88 -7.88 -1.54
C GLY A 28 6.63 -6.44 -1.08
N LYS A 29 7.35 -5.45 -1.62
CA LYS A 29 7.16 -4.03 -1.25
C LYS A 29 5.74 -3.50 -1.44
N MET A 30 4.93 -4.09 -2.34
CA MET A 30 3.53 -3.68 -2.48
C MET A 30 2.72 -3.89 -1.19
N LEU A 31 3.07 -4.89 -0.37
CA LEU A 31 2.38 -5.18 0.87
C LEU A 31 2.52 -4.03 1.90
N THR A 32 3.58 -3.22 1.79
CA THR A 32 3.78 -2.05 2.65
C THR A 32 2.78 -0.92 2.36
N PHE A 33 2.13 -0.94 1.19
CA PHE A 33 0.99 -0.07 0.94
C PHE A 33 -0.29 -0.61 1.58
N TRP A 34 -0.53 -1.92 1.53
CA TRP A 34 -1.80 -2.51 1.94
C TRP A 34 -1.95 -2.70 3.44
N ILE A 35 -0.89 -3.06 4.18
CA ILE A 35 -0.99 -3.23 5.63
C ILE A 35 -1.53 -1.95 6.29
N PRO A 36 -0.97 -0.75 6.04
CA PRO A 36 -1.53 0.45 6.63
C PRO A 36 -2.98 0.70 6.21
N LEU A 37 -3.38 0.45 4.97
CA LEU A 37 -4.78 0.62 4.54
C LEU A 37 -5.76 -0.18 5.42
N LEU A 38 -5.39 -1.38 5.85
CA LEU A 38 -6.25 -2.26 6.67
C LEU A 38 -6.39 -1.79 8.13
N PHE A 39 -5.40 -1.07 8.66
CA PHE A 39 -5.33 -0.70 10.08
C PHE A 39 -5.38 0.83 10.31
N ASN A 40 -5.86 1.59 9.33
CA ASN A 40 -5.85 3.06 9.35
C ASN A 40 -7.18 3.69 9.78
N ASP A 41 -7.93 3.05 10.69
CA ASP A 41 -9.20 3.56 11.25
C ASP A 41 -10.21 4.04 10.19
N ASN A 42 -10.48 3.20 9.18
CA ASN A 42 -11.32 3.51 8.01
C ASN A 42 -10.86 4.73 7.17
N GLY A 43 -9.62 5.16 7.33
CA GLY A 43 -9.02 6.19 6.51
C GLY A 43 -8.79 5.73 5.06
N ILE A 44 -8.57 6.70 4.18
CA ILE A 44 -8.29 6.47 2.76
C ILE A 44 -6.78 6.44 2.54
N LYS A 45 -6.29 5.53 1.69
CA LYS A 45 -4.91 5.50 1.22
C LYS A 45 -4.81 5.89 -0.25
N ILE A 46 -3.96 6.87 -0.55
CA ILE A 46 -3.72 7.35 -1.91
C ILE A 46 -2.38 6.79 -2.37
N ILE A 47 -2.38 6.10 -3.51
CA ILE A 47 -1.18 5.52 -4.11
C ILE A 47 -0.96 6.18 -5.47
N ILE A 48 0.19 6.84 -5.62
CA ILE A 48 0.60 7.47 -6.88
C ILE A 48 1.53 6.49 -7.59
N THR A 49 1.20 6.15 -8.84
CA THR A 49 2.03 5.30 -9.68
C THR A 49 2.22 5.92 -11.06
N THR A 50 3.37 5.67 -11.66
CA THR A 50 3.69 6.15 -13.01
C THR A 50 3.16 5.24 -14.12
N LEU A 51 2.70 4.02 -13.80
CA LEU A 51 2.17 3.06 -14.76
C LEU A 51 0.67 2.86 -14.55
N ASN A 52 -0.15 3.33 -15.49
CA ASN A 52 -1.62 3.19 -15.43
C ASN A 52 -2.07 1.73 -15.25
N LEU A 53 -1.41 0.79 -15.95
CA LEU A 53 -1.69 -0.64 -15.82
C LEU A 53 -1.52 -1.18 -14.39
N LEU A 54 -0.64 -0.56 -13.59
CA LEU A 54 -0.47 -0.95 -12.19
C LEU A 54 -1.64 -0.48 -11.33
N GLY A 55 -2.18 0.71 -11.61
CA GLY A 55 -3.41 1.22 -10.97
C GLY A 55 -4.59 0.27 -11.18
N ASP A 56 -4.84 -0.15 -12.43
CA ASP A 56 -5.92 -1.08 -12.76
C ASP A 56 -5.74 -2.45 -12.09
N LYS A 57 -4.51 -2.98 -12.09
CA LYS A 57 -4.20 -4.25 -11.40
C LYS A 57 -4.48 -4.16 -9.91
N ASN A 58 -4.01 -3.11 -9.24
CA ASN A 58 -4.21 -2.91 -7.81
C ASN A 58 -5.71 -2.77 -7.47
N LYS A 59 -6.46 -1.98 -8.25
CA LYS A 59 -7.90 -1.81 -8.06
C LYS A 59 -8.64 -3.14 -8.18
N ASN A 60 -8.34 -3.93 -9.22
CA ASN A 60 -8.97 -5.23 -9.44
C ASN A 60 -8.63 -6.25 -8.35
N GLU A 61 -7.41 -6.22 -7.81
CA GLU A 61 -7.01 -7.07 -6.68
C GLU A 61 -7.75 -6.70 -5.39
N LEU A 62 -7.88 -5.40 -5.09
CA LEU A 62 -8.63 -4.93 -3.92
C LEU A 62 -10.12 -5.27 -4.02
N GLU A 63 -10.73 -5.15 -5.20
CA GLU A 63 -12.12 -5.55 -5.41
C GLU A 63 -12.36 -7.04 -5.14
N ARG A 64 -11.43 -7.92 -5.54
CA ARG A 64 -11.51 -9.36 -5.22
C ARG A 64 -11.49 -9.62 -3.72
N LEU A 65 -10.80 -8.76 -2.96
CA LEU A 65 -10.75 -8.80 -1.50
C LEU A 65 -11.91 -8.04 -0.84
N LYS A 66 -12.86 -7.51 -1.64
CA LYS A 66 -13.98 -6.67 -1.19
C LYS A 66 -13.55 -5.38 -0.50
N ILE A 67 -12.38 -4.85 -0.87
CA ILE A 67 -11.87 -3.56 -0.43
C ILE A 67 -12.21 -2.52 -1.51
N SER A 68 -12.89 -1.45 -1.13
CA SER A 68 -13.27 -0.38 -2.05
C SER A 68 -12.03 0.35 -2.59
N ALA A 69 -11.92 0.45 -3.91
CA ALA A 69 -10.80 1.12 -4.58
C ALA A 69 -11.28 1.83 -5.86
N VAL A 70 -10.71 2.99 -6.14
CA VAL A 70 -10.93 3.76 -7.37
C VAL A 70 -9.57 4.02 -8.01
N ASN A 71 -9.45 3.75 -9.30
CA ASN A 71 -8.30 4.15 -10.10
C ASN A 71 -8.64 5.43 -10.87
N LEU A 72 -7.78 6.44 -10.79
CA LEU A 72 -7.88 7.70 -11.52
C LEU A 72 -6.71 7.74 -12.51
N THR A 73 -6.96 7.42 -13.77
CA THR A 73 -5.95 7.31 -14.84
C THR A 73 -6.48 7.86 -16.14
#